data_AF-A0A2D6X2G1-F1
#
_entry.id   AF-A0A2D6X2G1-F1
#
_cell.length_a   1.000
_cell.length_b   1.000
_cell.length_c   1.000
_cell.angle_alpha   90.00
_cell.angle_beta   90.00
_cell.angle_gamma   90.00
#
_symmetry.space_group_name_H-M   'P 1'
#
loop_
_entity.id
_entity.type
_entity.pdbx_description
1 polymer ?
#
loop_
_entity_poly.entity_id
_entity_poly.type
_entity_poly.pdbx_seq_one_letter_code
_entity_poly.pdbx_strand_id
1 'polypeptide(L)'
;MSHPIIRFLDRSKETTATTGSGLIALGGAVAGFVPISGIGSGNCTYYTLEEGSSFEVGIGKYDSAANTLSRDEVFSSSNSDDSKINLGGGASVFITYPSD
;
A
#
# COMPACT_ATOMS: atom_id res chain seq x y z
N MET A 1 -9.51 -14.74 -15.28
CA MET A 1 -9.69 -13.43 -14.62
C MET A 1 -8.92 -12.40 -15.42
N SER A 2 -9.53 -11.28 -15.79
CA SER A 2 -8.77 -10.15 -16.35
C SER A 2 -7.92 -9.59 -15.21
N HIS A 3 -6.61 -9.62 -15.36
CA HIS A 3 -5.71 -9.03 -14.37
C HIS A 3 -6.00 -7.52 -14.30
N PRO A 4 -6.13 -6.91 -13.12
CA PRO A 4 -6.30 -5.47 -13.01
C PRO A 4 -5.12 -4.75 -13.67
N ILE A 5 -5.35 -3.56 -14.23
CA ILE A 5 -4.27 -2.75 -14.79
C ILE A 5 -3.36 -2.32 -13.64
N ILE A 6 -2.16 -2.89 -13.60
CA ILE A 6 -1.11 -2.52 -12.66
C ILE A 6 -0.39 -1.29 -13.18
N ARG A 7 -0.26 -0.27 -12.33
CA ARG A 7 0.52 0.93 -12.57
C ARG A 7 1.66 0.99 -11.57
N PHE A 8 2.88 1.22 -12.06
CA PHE A 8 4.05 1.45 -11.25
C PHE A 8 4.42 2.93 -11.24
N LEU A 9 4.96 3.39 -10.12
CA LEU A 9 5.60 4.69 -9.99
C LEU A 9 6.95 4.53 -9.33
N ASP A 10 7.94 5.23 -9.88
CA ASP A 10 9.25 5.32 -9.27
C ASP A 10 9.22 6.24 -8.06
N ARG A 11 9.88 5.82 -6.98
CA ARG A 11 10.01 6.60 -5.73
C ARG A 11 8.66 7.05 -5.18
N SER A 12 7.70 6.13 -5.11
CA SER A 12 6.43 6.37 -4.44
C SER A 12 6.44 5.80 -3.03
N LYS A 13 6.40 6.68 -2.02
CA LYS A 13 6.36 6.32 -0.59
C LYS A 13 5.59 7.38 0.18
N GLU A 14 4.62 6.95 0.96
CA GLU A 14 3.78 7.81 1.81
C GLU A 14 3.75 7.30 3.25
N THR A 15 3.42 8.20 4.19
CA THR A 15 3.08 7.82 5.56
C THR A 15 1.59 7.51 5.68
N THR A 16 1.18 6.69 6.64
CA THR A 16 -0.23 6.52 7.01
C THR A 16 -0.40 6.52 8.52
N ALA A 17 -1.49 7.14 8.98
CA ALA A 17 -1.94 7.10 10.37
C ALA A 17 -3.05 6.06 10.61
N THR A 18 -3.34 5.20 9.62
CA THR A 18 -4.34 4.13 9.76
C THR A 18 -3.95 3.20 10.91
N THR A 19 -4.92 2.88 11.76
CA THR A 19 -4.83 1.81 12.77
C THR A 19 -5.65 0.59 12.36
N GLY A 20 -5.25 -0.61 12.80
CA GLY A 20 -5.92 -1.87 12.48
C GLY A 20 -5.57 -2.40 11.09
N SER A 21 -6.40 -3.30 10.56
CA SER A 21 -6.16 -4.04 9.30
C SER A 21 -6.99 -3.54 8.11
N GLY A 22 -7.60 -2.36 8.23
CA GLY A 22 -8.48 -1.76 7.23
C GLY A 22 -7.76 -1.12 6.03
N LEU A 23 -8.52 -0.32 5.27
CA LEU A 23 -8.01 0.49 4.17
C LEU A 23 -6.94 1.48 4.66
N ILE A 24 -5.96 1.73 3.81
CA ILE A 24 -4.86 2.65 4.14
C ILE A 24 -5.26 4.06 3.71
N ALA A 25 -5.37 4.98 4.67
CA ALA A 25 -5.48 6.40 4.39
C ALA A 25 -4.09 6.95 4.05
N LEU A 26 -3.93 7.52 2.86
CA LEU A 26 -2.64 8.05 2.40
C LEU A 26 -2.38 9.42 3.03
N GLY A 27 -1.35 9.53 3.84
CA GLY A 27 -1.00 10.71 4.64
C GLY A 27 -0.10 11.72 3.93
N GLY A 28 0.31 11.45 2.69
CA GLY A 28 1.21 12.30 1.92
C GLY A 28 2.58 11.68 1.72
N ALA A 29 3.23 12.11 0.63
CA ALA A 29 4.55 11.64 0.24
C ALA A 29 5.62 12.01 1.26
N VAL A 30 6.50 11.04 1.56
CA VAL A 30 7.74 11.29 2.29
C VAL A 30 8.63 12.24 1.48
N ALA A 31 9.41 13.08 2.15
CA ALA A 31 10.31 14.03 1.49
C ALA A 31 11.21 13.35 0.44
N GLY A 32 11.19 13.85 -0.80
CA GLY A 32 11.95 13.30 -1.93
C GLY A 32 11.23 12.19 -2.72
N PHE A 33 10.03 11.77 -2.28
CA PHE A 33 9.16 10.80 -2.95
C PHE A 33 7.97 11.50 -3.62
N VAL A 34 7.30 10.77 -4.52
CA VAL A 34 6.03 11.18 -5.15
C VAL A 34 4.85 10.48 -4.47
N PRO A 35 3.64 11.05 -4.51
CA PRO A 35 2.47 10.40 -3.93
C PRO A 35 1.98 9.22 -4.78
N ILE A 36 1.40 8.22 -4.13
CA ILE A 36 0.76 7.05 -4.75
C ILE A 36 -0.41 7.50 -5.64
N SER A 37 -1.04 8.64 -5.34
CA SER A 37 -2.11 9.19 -6.17
C SER A 37 -1.74 9.38 -7.65
N GLY A 38 -0.45 9.47 -7.96
CA GLY A 38 0.05 9.50 -9.35
C GLY A 38 -0.30 8.26 -10.19
N ILE A 39 -0.70 7.12 -9.57
CA ILE A 39 -1.16 5.95 -10.33
C ILE A 39 -2.53 6.18 -10.96
N GLY A 40 -3.27 7.20 -10.51
CA GLY A 40 -4.63 7.52 -10.96
C GLY A 40 -5.71 6.66 -10.29
N SER A 41 -6.85 7.29 -10.02
CA SER A 41 -7.98 6.64 -9.33
C SER A 41 -8.46 5.39 -10.07
N GLY A 42 -8.74 4.34 -9.32
CA GLY A 42 -9.26 3.08 -9.84
C GLY A 42 -8.19 2.13 -10.38
N ASN A 43 -6.93 2.56 -10.49
CA ASN A 43 -5.83 1.69 -10.89
C ASN A 43 -5.28 0.93 -9.68
N CYS A 44 -4.69 -0.24 -9.96
CA CYS A 44 -4.02 -1.07 -8.97
C CYS A 44 -2.51 -0.85 -9.03
N THR A 45 -1.84 -1.11 -7.91
CA THR A 45 -0.38 -1.15 -7.83
C THR A 45 0.03 -2.23 -6.83
N TYR A 46 1.29 -2.63 -6.88
CA TYR A 46 1.89 -3.38 -5.78
C TYR A 46 2.23 -2.41 -4.67
N TYR A 47 2.00 -2.83 -3.44
CA TYR A 47 2.39 -2.07 -2.26
C TYR A 47 3.20 -2.94 -1.32
N THR A 48 4.04 -2.25 -0.56
CA THR A 48 4.58 -2.74 0.71
C THR A 48 4.16 -1.78 1.81
N LEU A 49 3.60 -2.34 2.88
CA LEU A 49 3.35 -1.67 4.14
C LEU A 49 4.43 -2.10 5.13
N GLU A 50 4.99 -1.14 5.86
CA GLU A 50 5.95 -1.40 6.94
C GLU A 50 5.59 -0.59 8.18
N GLU A 51 5.63 -1.24 9.34
CA GLU A 51 5.53 -0.58 10.64
C GLU A 51 6.42 -1.28 11.67
N GLY A 52 7.51 -0.62 12.08
CA GLY A 52 8.51 -1.25 12.94
C GLY A 52 9.14 -2.46 12.24
N SER A 53 8.99 -3.64 12.85
CA SER A 53 9.43 -4.92 12.27
C SER A 53 8.33 -5.65 11.49
N SER A 54 7.11 -5.12 11.47
CA SER A 54 5.99 -5.71 10.75
C SER A 54 5.99 -5.26 9.30
N PHE A 55 5.70 -6.19 8.39
CA PHE A 55 5.59 -5.88 6.96
C PHE A 55 4.45 -6.65 6.30
N GLU A 56 3.99 -6.11 5.18
CA GLU A 56 3.05 -6.76 4.28
C GLU A 56 3.31 -6.30 2.84
N VAL A 57 3.27 -7.25 1.90
CA VAL A 57 3.41 -7.00 0.47
C VAL A 57 2.18 -7.53 -0.25
N GLY A 58 1.62 -6.76 -1.18
CA GLY A 58 0.37 -7.15 -1.84
C GLY A 58 -0.03 -6.27 -3.03
N ILE A 59 -1.26 -6.46 -3.51
CA ILE A 59 -1.93 -5.60 -4.50
C ILE A 59 -2.99 -4.75 -3.82
N GLY A 60 -3.01 -3.46 -4.18
CA GLY A 60 -4.01 -2.51 -3.71
C GLY A 60 -4.52 -1.62 -4.83
N LYS A 61 -5.76 -1.15 -4.70
CA LYS A 61 -6.41 -0.21 -5.60
C LYS A 61 -6.49 1.16 -4.96
N TYR A 62 -6.09 2.20 -5.70
CA TYR A 62 -6.19 3.57 -5.23
C TYR A 62 -7.59 4.16 -5.49
N ASP A 63 -8.17 4.77 -4.47
CA ASP A 63 -9.41 5.55 -4.54
C ASP A 63 -9.13 7.02 -4.21
N SER A 64 -9.32 7.89 -5.20
CA SER A 64 -9.08 9.33 -5.04
C SER A 64 -10.13 10.07 -4.22
N ALA A 65 -11.36 9.55 -4.13
CA ALA A 65 -12.44 10.22 -3.40
C ALA A 65 -12.23 10.13 -1.89
N ALA A 66 -11.78 8.97 -1.40
CA ALA A 66 -11.41 8.75 -0.01
C ALA A 66 -9.91 9.00 0.26
N ASN A 67 -9.11 9.15 -0.79
CA ASN A 67 -7.64 9.13 -0.74
C ASN A 67 -7.09 7.91 0.01
N THR A 68 -7.60 6.73 -0.37
CA THR A 68 -7.22 5.46 0.27
C THR A 68 -6.62 4.47 -0.72
N LEU A 69 -5.79 3.57 -0.20
CA LEU A 69 -5.31 2.38 -0.90
C LEU A 69 -5.95 1.14 -0.25
N SER A 70 -6.57 0.29 -1.06
CA SER A 70 -7.05 -1.01 -0.59
C SER A 70 -5.91 -2.01 -0.40
N ARG A 71 -6.22 -3.13 0.25
CA ARG A 71 -5.33 -4.26 0.50
C ARG A 71 -6.04 -5.49 -0.02
N ASP A 72 -6.14 -5.59 -1.34
CA ASP A 72 -7.03 -6.54 -2.02
C ASP A 72 -6.50 -7.96 -1.95
N GLU A 73 -5.19 -8.11 -2.11
CA GLU A 73 -4.46 -9.37 -2.02
C GLU A 73 -3.15 -9.15 -1.27
N VAL A 74 -2.78 -10.08 -0.40
CA VAL A 74 -1.51 -10.09 0.34
C VAL A 74 -0.75 -11.31 -0.14
N PHE A 75 0.52 -11.12 -0.51
CA PHE A 75 1.40 -12.18 -1.00
C PHE A 75 2.43 -12.60 0.03
N SER A 76 2.81 -11.70 0.94
CA SER A 76 3.75 -11.99 2.01
C SER A 76 3.52 -11.04 3.16
N SER A 77 3.64 -11.55 4.39
CA SER A 77 3.36 -10.78 5.58
C SER A 77 4.07 -11.35 6.80
N SER A 78 4.48 -10.46 7.70
CA SER A 78 5.02 -10.83 9.01
C SER A 78 3.95 -11.34 9.98
N ASN A 79 2.65 -11.23 9.63
CA ASN A 79 1.52 -11.67 10.44
C ASN A 79 0.92 -12.99 9.92
N SER A 80 1.77 -13.92 9.51
CA SER A 80 1.47 -15.11 8.69
C SER A 80 1.30 -14.78 7.22
N ASP A 81 1.75 -15.70 6.35
CA ASP A 81 1.62 -15.56 4.90
C ASP A 81 0.16 -15.23 4.52
N ASP A 82 -0.02 -14.33 3.55
CA ASP A 82 -1.31 -13.88 3.03
C ASP A 82 -2.24 -13.14 4.02
N SER A 83 -1.76 -12.76 5.21
CA SER A 83 -2.57 -12.09 6.23
C SER A 83 -2.25 -10.61 6.40
N LYS A 84 -3.29 -9.80 6.65
CA LYS A 84 -3.13 -8.37 6.89
C LYS A 84 -2.41 -8.09 8.23
N ILE A 85 -1.37 -7.27 8.24
CA ILE A 85 -0.80 -6.69 9.47
C ILE A 85 -1.78 -5.71 10.11
N ASN A 86 -1.83 -5.69 11.45
CA ASN A 86 -2.55 -4.66 12.21
C ASN A 86 -1.63 -3.47 12.46
N LEU A 87 -2.06 -2.30 12.01
CA LEU A 87 -1.29 -1.06 12.11
C LEU A 87 -1.56 -0.33 13.44
N GLY A 88 -0.53 0.31 13.97
CA GLY A 88 -0.54 1.20 15.14
C GLY A 88 -0.63 2.69 14.79
N GLY A 89 -0.60 3.06 13.52
CA GLY A 89 -0.76 4.44 13.04
C GLY A 89 0.55 5.17 12.74
N GLY A 90 1.67 4.45 12.64
CA GLY A 90 2.99 4.99 12.31
C GLY A 90 3.63 4.34 11.09
N ALA A 91 2.80 3.82 10.18
CA ALA A 91 3.28 2.99 9.08
C ALA A 91 3.70 3.79 7.85
N SER A 92 4.56 3.19 7.04
CA SER A 92 4.90 3.65 5.69
C SER A 92 4.27 2.72 4.66
N VAL A 93 3.83 3.27 3.54
CA VAL A 93 3.37 2.52 2.37
C VAL A 93 4.15 2.97 1.14
N PHE A 94 4.65 2.03 0.34
CA PHE A 94 5.42 2.35 -0.86
C PHE A 94 5.22 1.33 -1.96
N ILE A 95 5.50 1.75 -3.19
CA ILE A 95 5.44 0.88 -4.36
C ILE A 95 6.81 0.24 -4.56
N THR A 96 6.85 -1.09 -4.63
CA THR A 96 8.04 -1.88 -4.91
C THR A 96 7.65 -3.15 -5.67
N TYR A 97 8.63 -3.93 -6.09
CA TYR A 97 8.39 -5.24 -6.68
C TYR A 97 7.65 -6.16 -5.69
N PRO A 98 6.68 -6.97 -6.15
CA PRO A 98 5.98 -7.92 -5.28
C PRO A 98 6.96 -8.93 -4.67
N SER A 99 6.54 -9.57 -3.58
CA SER A 99 7.20 -10.79 -3.09
C SER A 99 7.00 -11.94 -4.09
N ASP A 100 7.95 -12.87 -4.11
CA ASP A 100 7.98 -14.06 -4.99
C ASP A 100 6.71 -14.91 -4.91
#